data_AF-A0A9E9L5A8-F1
#
_entry.id   AF-A0A9E9L5A8-F1
#
_cell.length_a   1.000
_cell.length_b   1.000
_cell.length_c   1.000
_cell.angle_alpha   90.00
_cell.angle_beta   90.00
_cell.angle_gamma   90.00
#
_symmetry.space_group_name_H-M   'P 1'
#
loop_
_entity.id
_entity.type
_entity.pdbx_description
1 polymer ?
#
loop_
_entity_poly.entity_id
_entity_poly.type
_entity_poly.pdbx_seq_one_letter_code
_entity_poly.pdbx_strand_id
1 'polypeptide(L)'
;MNFKPESLPNSLQPFLEKISATILPTVTLQLSSNDALTVWQSKIGGEPYLPLDTAYPLDSNGNPLALLAQFNFAEIPSLPNFPDKGILQFYIAADDLYGMNFDDQQQQSGFRVLYFDQVIEDTSQLRQDFSEFELGEEDYLPFTGQYSIEFTLTTQPISLGDFAFAPKILGTEDLYDFEDQFEGGDFEDDFIEPYHELLSASGHRLGGYPFFTQTDPRQYNANIQDYILLFQLDSEDAENEIMWGDSGVGNFFIHPEDLKKRDFSKVLYNWDCY
;
A
#
# COMPACT_ATOMS: atom_id res chain seq x y z
N MET A 1 2.09 -14.92 1.28
CA MET A 1 2.85 -16.18 1.09
C MET A 1 2.92 -16.88 2.44
N ASN A 2 2.47 -18.13 2.59
CA ASN A 2 2.60 -18.79 3.90
C ASN A 2 4.04 -19.25 4.11
N PHE A 3 4.81 -18.44 4.83
CA PHE A 3 6.21 -18.73 5.16
C PHE A 3 6.36 -20.10 5.83
N LYS A 4 7.26 -20.91 5.29
CA LYS A 4 7.60 -22.24 5.80
C LYS A 4 9.08 -22.23 6.20
N PRO A 5 9.41 -22.38 7.49
CA PRO A 5 10.81 -22.44 7.95
C PRO A 5 11.69 -23.42 7.16
N GLU A 6 11.12 -24.55 6.73
CA GLU A 6 11.81 -25.57 5.94
C GLU A 6 12.15 -25.17 4.50
N SER A 7 11.58 -24.08 3.96
CA SER A 7 11.90 -23.58 2.63
C SER A 7 13.03 -22.55 2.61
N LEU A 8 13.61 -22.21 3.77
CA LEU A 8 14.72 -21.25 3.84
C LEU A 8 16.01 -21.85 3.24
N PRO A 9 16.68 -21.14 2.30
CA PRO A 9 18.01 -21.49 1.83
C PRO A 9 19.02 -21.64 2.97
N ASN A 10 20.03 -22.48 2.77
CA ASN A 10 21.05 -22.76 3.79
C ASN A 10 21.78 -21.48 4.27
N SER A 11 22.00 -20.51 3.38
CA SER A 11 22.61 -19.22 3.70
C SER A 11 21.77 -18.38 4.67
N LEU A 12 20.45 -18.55 4.66
CA LEU A 12 19.52 -17.81 5.51
C LEU A 12 19.16 -18.56 6.80
N GLN A 13 19.44 -19.86 6.91
CA GLN A 13 19.13 -20.68 8.09
C GLN A 13 19.64 -20.08 9.42
N PRO A 14 20.82 -19.46 9.52
CA PRO A 14 21.27 -18.80 10.75
C PRO A 14 20.34 -17.69 11.27
N PHE A 15 19.50 -17.12 10.39
CA PHE A 15 18.58 -16.03 10.70
C PHE A 15 17.14 -16.49 10.94
N LEU A 16 16.86 -17.80 10.84
CA LEU A 16 15.51 -18.35 10.87
C LEU A 16 14.70 -17.89 12.09
N GLU A 17 15.27 -17.92 13.29
CA GLU A 17 14.56 -17.49 14.51
C GLU A 17 14.21 -16.00 14.47
N LYS A 18 15.14 -15.15 13.99
CA LYS A 18 14.92 -13.71 13.86
C LYS A 18 13.87 -13.40 12.80
N ILE A 19 13.96 -14.03 11.63
CA ILE A 19 12.97 -13.90 10.55
C ILE A 19 11.59 -14.35 11.03
N SER A 20 11.51 -15.50 11.70
CA SER A 20 10.24 -16.03 12.23
C SER A 20 9.60 -15.10 13.26
N ALA A 21 10.40 -14.40 14.06
CA ALA A 21 9.92 -13.43 15.04
C ALA A 21 9.33 -12.14 14.40
N THR A 22 9.55 -11.92 13.10
CA THR A 22 9.00 -10.77 12.37
C THR A 22 7.69 -11.06 11.64
N ILE A 23 7.17 -12.29 11.67
CA ILE A 23 5.99 -12.65 10.88
C ILE A 23 4.76 -11.83 11.29
N LEU A 24 4.18 -11.11 10.33
CA LEU A 24 2.95 -10.34 10.47
C LEU A 24 1.84 -10.89 9.57
N PRO A 25 0.56 -10.79 9.97
CA PRO A 25 -0.55 -11.04 9.06
C PRO A 25 -0.67 -9.91 8.03
N THR A 26 -1.07 -10.26 6.82
CA THR A 26 -1.32 -9.33 5.71
C THR A 26 -2.44 -9.90 4.83
N VAL A 27 -3.18 -9.03 4.15
CA VAL A 27 -4.13 -9.44 3.13
C VAL A 27 -3.55 -9.06 1.78
N THR A 28 -3.30 -10.04 0.91
CA THR A 28 -2.88 -9.81 -0.46
C THR A 28 -4.09 -9.60 -1.36
N LEU A 29 -3.92 -8.76 -2.37
CA LEU A 29 -4.97 -8.37 -3.31
C LEU A 29 -4.60 -8.90 -4.69
N GLN A 30 -5.48 -9.71 -5.26
CA GLN A 30 -5.42 -10.07 -6.68
C GLN A 30 -6.44 -9.23 -7.42
N LEU A 31 -5.99 -8.55 -8.48
CA LEU A 31 -6.80 -7.60 -9.23
C LEU A 31 -7.30 -8.25 -10.53
N SER A 32 -8.49 -7.83 -10.96
CA SER A 32 -9.03 -8.22 -12.27
C SER A 32 -9.90 -7.10 -12.81
N SER A 33 -9.63 -6.67 -14.05
CA SER A 33 -10.44 -5.67 -14.75
C SER A 33 -11.93 -6.00 -14.70
N ASN A 34 -12.75 -5.04 -14.29
CA ASN A 34 -14.18 -5.22 -14.12
C ASN A 34 -14.94 -3.88 -14.16
N ASP A 35 -15.72 -3.67 -15.22
CA ASP A 35 -16.52 -2.46 -15.42
C ASP A 35 -17.92 -2.52 -14.76
N ALA A 36 -18.29 -3.66 -14.16
CA ALA A 36 -19.63 -3.90 -13.62
C ALA A 36 -19.66 -3.92 -12.07
N LEU A 37 -18.75 -3.19 -11.43
CA LEU A 37 -18.72 -3.08 -9.96
C LEU A 37 -19.76 -2.09 -9.44
N THR A 38 -20.46 -2.50 -8.39
CA THR A 38 -21.35 -1.62 -7.65
C THR A 38 -20.56 -0.62 -6.80
N VAL A 39 -21.21 0.46 -6.36
CA VAL A 39 -20.58 1.53 -5.59
C VAL A 39 -20.03 1.07 -4.24
N TRP A 40 -20.54 -0.01 -3.64
CA TRP A 40 -20.12 -0.49 -2.32
C TRP A 40 -18.95 -1.47 -2.34
N GLN A 41 -18.60 -2.02 -3.50
CA GLN A 41 -17.58 -3.06 -3.58
C GLN A 41 -16.18 -2.48 -3.43
N SER A 42 -15.27 -3.30 -2.90
CA SER A 42 -13.86 -2.97 -2.93
C SER A 42 -13.35 -2.95 -4.37
N LYS A 43 -12.55 -1.95 -4.71
CA LYS A 43 -12.08 -1.70 -6.09
C LYS A 43 -10.81 -0.86 -6.13
N ILE A 44 -10.09 -0.98 -7.23
CA ILE A 44 -9.08 0.01 -7.67
C ILE A 44 -9.71 0.80 -8.82
N GLY A 45 -9.55 2.13 -8.80
CA GLY A 45 -10.15 3.01 -9.80
C GLY A 45 -11.69 3.07 -9.77
N GLY A 46 -12.24 3.74 -10.78
CA GLY A 46 -13.69 3.85 -11.01
C GLY A 46 -14.42 4.83 -10.08
N GLU A 47 -15.75 4.72 -10.04
CA GLU A 47 -16.59 5.64 -9.26
C GLU A 47 -16.70 5.19 -7.79
N PRO A 48 -16.57 6.13 -6.83
CA PRO A 48 -16.61 5.83 -5.40
C PRO A 48 -18.04 5.72 -4.86
N TYR A 49 -18.19 4.99 -3.75
CA TYR A 49 -19.29 5.23 -2.81
C TYR A 49 -19.22 6.67 -2.27
N LEU A 50 -20.25 7.48 -2.50
CA LEU A 50 -20.27 8.85 -1.98
C LEU A 50 -21.68 9.27 -1.54
N PRO A 51 -21.92 9.47 -0.23
CA PRO A 51 -23.16 10.05 0.26
C PRO A 51 -23.41 11.46 -0.28
N LEU A 52 -24.68 11.82 -0.54
CA LEU A 52 -25.05 13.12 -1.09
C LEU A 52 -24.68 14.33 -0.20
N ASP A 53 -24.53 14.12 1.10
CA ASP A 53 -24.12 15.14 2.08
C ASP A 53 -22.59 15.28 2.22
N THR A 54 -21.83 14.45 1.50
CA THR A 54 -20.37 14.48 1.49
C THR A 54 -19.85 15.23 0.26
N ALA A 55 -18.97 16.20 0.49
CA ALA A 55 -18.30 16.90 -0.60
C ALA A 55 -17.32 15.96 -1.32
N TYR A 56 -17.26 16.05 -2.65
CA TYR A 56 -16.26 15.32 -3.42
C TYR A 56 -14.85 15.82 -3.06
N PRO A 57 -13.85 14.92 -2.90
CA PRO A 57 -12.51 15.31 -2.50
C PRO A 57 -11.79 16.06 -3.63
N LEU A 58 -11.25 17.24 -3.29
CA LEU A 58 -10.49 18.10 -4.18
C LEU A 58 -9.06 18.29 -3.65
N ASP A 59 -8.13 18.57 -4.57
CA ASP A 59 -6.76 19.01 -4.25
C ASP A 59 -6.74 20.43 -3.65
N SER A 60 -5.56 20.94 -3.30
CA SER A 60 -5.38 22.30 -2.78
C SER A 60 -5.67 23.43 -3.77
N ASN A 61 -5.73 23.12 -5.07
CA ASN A 61 -6.07 24.05 -6.15
C ASN A 61 -7.57 24.02 -6.50
N GLY A 62 -8.33 23.09 -5.93
CA GLY A 62 -9.75 22.88 -6.20
C GLY A 62 -10.04 21.92 -7.35
N ASN A 63 -9.05 21.18 -7.84
CA ASN A 63 -9.23 20.16 -8.87
C ASN A 63 -9.76 18.85 -8.25
N PRO A 64 -10.61 18.09 -8.97
CA PRO A 64 -11.07 16.79 -8.49
C PRO A 64 -9.94 15.79 -8.30
N LEU A 65 -9.99 15.01 -7.21
CA LEU A 65 -9.09 13.87 -7.02
C LEU A 65 -9.71 12.59 -7.60
N ALA A 66 -8.88 11.74 -8.18
CA ALA A 66 -9.27 10.43 -8.69
C ALA A 66 -9.38 9.42 -7.54
N LEU A 67 -10.35 8.51 -7.59
CA LEU A 67 -10.38 7.36 -6.67
C LEU A 67 -9.25 6.39 -7.05
N LEU A 68 -8.24 6.25 -6.20
CA LEU A 68 -7.20 5.24 -6.36
C LEU A 68 -7.72 3.86 -5.92
N ALA A 69 -8.28 3.79 -4.72
CA ALA A 69 -8.75 2.55 -4.14
C ALA A 69 -9.91 2.76 -3.18
N GLN A 70 -10.79 1.76 -3.10
CA GLN A 70 -11.87 1.66 -2.15
C GLN A 70 -11.86 0.27 -1.52
N PHE A 71 -12.01 0.21 -0.19
CA PHE A 71 -12.02 -1.01 0.59
C PHE A 71 -13.26 -1.07 1.45
N ASN A 72 -14.14 -2.01 1.15
CA ASN A 72 -15.26 -2.34 2.01
C ASN A 72 -14.83 -3.43 3.00
N PHE A 73 -14.70 -3.06 4.27
CA PHE A 73 -14.20 -4.00 5.29
C PHE A 73 -15.14 -5.19 5.56
N ALA A 74 -16.38 -5.16 5.06
CA ALA A 74 -17.25 -6.34 5.07
C ALA A 74 -16.77 -7.45 4.11
N GLU A 75 -15.95 -7.12 3.11
CA GLU A 75 -15.42 -8.05 2.10
C GLU A 75 -14.02 -8.57 2.45
N ILE A 76 -13.35 -7.94 3.42
CA ILE A 76 -11.93 -8.15 3.72
C ILE A 76 -11.79 -9.09 4.91
N PRO A 77 -10.93 -10.13 4.82
CA PRO A 77 -10.58 -10.93 5.99
C PRO A 77 -10.05 -10.07 7.14
N SER A 78 -10.48 -10.37 8.38
CA SER A 78 -10.10 -9.55 9.53
C SER A 78 -8.58 -9.47 9.72
N LEU A 79 -8.06 -8.25 9.78
CA LEU A 79 -6.67 -7.94 10.13
C LEU A 79 -6.59 -7.27 11.51
N PRO A 80 -5.52 -7.50 12.30
CA PRO A 80 -5.36 -6.86 13.60
C PRO A 80 -5.45 -5.33 13.52
N ASN A 81 -6.32 -4.75 14.35
CA ASN A 81 -6.61 -3.30 14.45
C ASN A 81 -7.28 -2.64 13.24
N PHE A 82 -7.39 -3.32 12.09
CA PHE A 82 -8.16 -2.80 10.96
C PHE A 82 -9.66 -2.76 11.32
N PRO A 83 -10.44 -1.84 10.74
CA PRO A 83 -11.89 -1.84 10.91
C PRO A 83 -12.52 -3.16 10.42
N ASP A 84 -13.63 -3.53 11.04
CA ASP A 84 -14.43 -4.71 10.73
C ASP A 84 -15.61 -4.41 9.79
N LYS A 85 -15.85 -3.12 9.53
CA LYS A 85 -16.93 -2.59 8.70
C LYS A 85 -16.58 -1.21 8.17
N GLY A 86 -17.45 -0.68 7.32
CA GLY A 86 -17.29 0.63 6.72
C GLY A 86 -16.45 0.58 5.44
N ILE A 87 -16.41 1.72 4.76
CA ILE A 87 -15.69 1.88 3.49
C ILE A 87 -14.56 2.87 3.69
N LEU A 88 -13.33 2.45 3.41
CA LEU A 88 -12.13 3.29 3.36
C LEU A 88 -11.77 3.58 1.91
N GLN A 89 -11.49 4.83 1.59
CA GLN A 89 -11.15 5.29 0.25
C GLN A 89 -9.86 6.07 0.24
N PHE A 90 -9.10 5.88 -0.83
CA PHE A 90 -7.86 6.59 -1.14
C PHE A 90 -8.06 7.32 -2.46
N TYR A 91 -7.77 8.61 -2.45
CA TYR A 91 -7.85 9.48 -3.62
C TYR A 91 -6.50 10.13 -3.88
N ILE A 92 -6.15 10.34 -5.15
CA ILE A 92 -4.91 10.97 -5.58
C ILE A 92 -5.17 11.99 -6.69
N ALA A 93 -4.30 12.99 -6.82
CA ALA A 93 -4.31 13.91 -7.94
C ALA A 93 -3.82 13.18 -9.19
N ALA A 94 -4.38 13.56 -10.33
CA ALA A 94 -3.98 13.02 -11.62
C ALA A 94 -2.92 13.93 -12.25
N ASP A 95 -1.74 13.96 -11.63
CA ASP A 95 -0.60 14.77 -12.02
C ASP A 95 0.68 13.92 -12.18
N ASP A 96 1.79 14.56 -12.52
CA ASP A 96 3.09 13.91 -12.71
C ASP A 96 3.68 13.33 -11.41
N LEU A 97 3.12 13.68 -10.26
CA LEU A 97 3.55 13.23 -8.94
C LEU A 97 2.53 12.31 -8.27
N TYR A 98 1.46 11.94 -8.97
CA TYR A 98 0.31 11.20 -8.45
C TYR A 98 -0.18 11.74 -7.09
N GLY A 99 -0.15 13.06 -6.91
CA GLY A 99 -0.61 13.75 -5.70
C GLY A 99 0.28 13.64 -4.46
N MET A 100 1.49 13.06 -4.57
CA MET A 100 2.41 12.96 -3.44
C MET A 100 3.00 14.32 -3.08
N ASN A 101 3.06 14.60 -1.77
CA ASN A 101 3.69 15.80 -1.24
C ASN A 101 5.09 15.47 -0.68
N PHE A 102 6.13 15.96 -1.35
CA PHE A 102 7.53 15.74 -0.97
C PHE A 102 7.97 16.50 0.29
N ASP A 103 7.31 17.62 0.60
CA ASP A 103 7.65 18.44 1.78
C ASP A 103 7.00 17.87 3.05
N ASP A 104 5.76 17.40 2.94
CA ASP A 104 5.01 16.76 4.03
C ASP A 104 4.09 15.67 3.48
N GLN A 105 4.56 14.42 3.55
CA GLN A 105 3.84 13.23 3.07
C GLN A 105 2.52 12.94 3.83
N GLN A 106 2.27 13.60 4.97
CA GLN A 106 1.01 13.50 5.71
C GLN A 106 0.02 14.61 5.34
N GLN A 107 0.48 15.65 4.66
CA GLN A 107 -0.37 16.74 4.20
C GLN A 107 -1.19 16.29 2.98
N GLN A 108 -2.48 16.08 3.20
CA GLN A 108 -3.47 15.65 2.21
C GLN A 108 -3.87 16.78 1.22
N SER A 109 -2.88 17.39 0.56
CA SER A 109 -3.04 18.46 -0.43
C SER A 109 -3.25 17.96 -1.85
N GLY A 110 -2.54 16.90 -2.24
CA GLY A 110 -2.68 16.21 -3.54
C GLY A 110 -3.31 14.81 -3.43
N PHE A 111 -3.62 14.36 -2.21
CA PHE A 111 -4.31 13.09 -1.97
C PHE A 111 -5.37 13.27 -0.89
N ARG A 112 -6.28 12.30 -0.75
CA ARG A 112 -7.27 12.29 0.32
C ARG A 112 -7.60 10.89 0.78
N VAL A 113 -7.75 10.71 2.08
CA VAL A 113 -8.26 9.46 2.67
C VAL A 113 -9.57 9.73 3.39
N LEU A 114 -10.62 9.02 2.99
CA LEU A 114 -11.96 9.13 3.56
C LEU A 114 -12.39 7.79 4.15
N TYR A 115 -13.00 7.81 5.33
CA TYR A 115 -13.56 6.62 5.95
C TYR A 115 -15.03 6.83 6.35
N PHE A 116 -15.89 5.94 5.88
CA PHE A 116 -17.31 5.93 6.18
C PHE A 116 -17.63 4.74 7.09
N ASP A 117 -17.78 4.99 8.39
CA ASP A 117 -18.10 3.93 9.38
C ASP A 117 -19.49 3.30 9.18
N GLN A 118 -20.42 4.06 8.58
CA GLN A 118 -21.79 3.64 8.30
C GLN A 118 -22.02 3.66 6.80
N VAL A 119 -22.35 2.50 6.25
CA VAL A 119 -22.58 2.32 4.81
C VAL A 119 -24.07 2.45 4.51
N ILE A 120 -24.42 3.40 3.64
CA ILE A 120 -25.79 3.65 3.20
C ILE A 120 -26.11 2.71 2.04
N GLU A 121 -27.13 1.87 2.18
CA GLU A 121 -27.56 0.92 1.14
C GLU A 121 -28.58 1.52 0.15
N ASP A 122 -29.21 2.63 0.52
CA ASP A 122 -30.20 3.33 -0.32
C ASP A 122 -29.50 4.20 -1.38
N THR A 123 -29.54 3.75 -2.65
CA THR A 123 -28.91 4.47 -3.78
C THR A 123 -29.44 5.87 -3.99
N SER A 124 -30.67 6.19 -3.55
CA SER A 124 -31.22 7.54 -3.67
C SER A 124 -30.53 8.58 -2.76
N GLN A 125 -29.76 8.10 -1.78
CA GLN A 125 -28.96 8.92 -0.86
C GLN A 125 -27.47 8.95 -1.26
N LEU A 126 -27.12 8.33 -2.37
CA LEU A 126 -25.76 8.29 -2.92
C LEU A 126 -25.69 9.13 -4.19
N ARG A 127 -24.54 9.76 -4.41
CA ARG A 127 -24.23 10.36 -5.71
C ARG A 127 -24.18 9.26 -6.78
N GLN A 128 -24.75 9.55 -7.95
CA GLN A 128 -24.81 8.63 -9.10
C GLN A 128 -24.21 9.24 -10.37
N ASP A 129 -23.88 10.53 -10.33
CA ASP A 129 -23.34 11.27 -11.47
C ASP A 129 -22.06 11.98 -11.01
N PHE A 130 -20.97 11.58 -11.65
CA PHE A 130 -19.62 12.08 -11.41
C PHE A 130 -19.05 12.83 -12.62
N SER A 131 -19.87 13.13 -13.64
CA SER A 131 -19.43 13.81 -14.87
C SER A 131 -18.81 15.19 -14.64
N GLU A 132 -19.14 15.85 -13.52
CA GLU A 132 -18.52 17.12 -13.10
C GLU A 132 -17.05 16.95 -12.64
N PHE A 133 -16.64 15.73 -12.30
CA PHE A 133 -15.34 15.40 -11.73
C PHE A 133 -14.47 14.56 -12.67
N GLU A 134 -14.81 14.53 -13.96
CA GLU A 134 -14.01 13.85 -14.97
C GLU A 134 -12.63 14.49 -15.11
N LEU A 135 -11.63 13.63 -15.22
CA LEU A 135 -10.24 14.00 -15.46
C LEU A 135 -10.04 14.34 -16.95
N GLY A 136 -9.14 15.26 -17.23
CA GLY A 136 -8.78 15.68 -18.58
C GLY A 136 -7.92 14.65 -19.33
N GLU A 137 -7.77 14.83 -20.65
CA GLU A 137 -6.93 13.95 -21.48
C GLU A 137 -5.42 14.02 -21.17
N GLU A 138 -4.97 15.11 -20.53
CA GLU A 138 -3.58 15.30 -20.12
C GLU A 138 -3.31 14.82 -18.68
N ASP A 139 -4.35 14.37 -17.96
CA ASP A 139 -4.26 13.91 -16.58
C ASP A 139 -3.66 12.50 -16.53
N TYR A 140 -2.72 12.29 -15.61
CA TYR A 140 -1.96 11.06 -15.53
C TYR A 140 -2.25 10.33 -14.21
N LEU A 141 -2.65 9.06 -14.33
CA LEU A 141 -2.92 8.17 -13.22
C LEU A 141 -2.06 6.91 -13.35
N PRO A 142 -1.75 6.24 -12.22
CA PRO A 142 -1.00 5.00 -12.26
C PRO A 142 -1.85 3.81 -12.73
N PHE A 143 -3.06 4.01 -13.24
CA PHE A 143 -3.95 2.98 -13.76
C PHE A 143 -4.90 3.57 -14.81
N THR A 144 -5.42 2.74 -15.71
CA THR A 144 -6.31 3.16 -16.81
C THR A 144 -7.77 2.72 -16.64
N GLY A 145 -8.02 1.72 -15.78
CA GLY A 145 -9.33 1.08 -15.65
C GLY A 145 -9.89 1.02 -14.24
N GLN A 146 -10.90 0.16 -14.07
CA GLN A 146 -11.45 -0.23 -12.79
C GLN A 146 -11.24 -1.72 -12.57
N TYR A 147 -10.84 -2.10 -11.35
CA TYR A 147 -10.46 -3.48 -11.03
C TYR A 147 -11.21 -3.96 -9.80
N SER A 148 -11.75 -5.17 -9.92
CA SER A 148 -12.26 -5.95 -8.79
C SER A 148 -11.10 -6.55 -7.99
N ILE A 149 -11.35 -6.88 -6.73
CA ILE A 149 -10.32 -7.36 -5.80
C ILE A 149 -10.73 -8.70 -5.20
N GLU A 150 -9.85 -9.69 -5.32
CA GLU A 150 -9.91 -10.92 -4.52
C GLU A 150 -8.91 -10.83 -3.35
N PHE A 151 -9.41 -11.03 -2.13
CA PHE A 151 -8.63 -10.91 -0.91
C PHE A 151 -8.18 -12.26 -0.37
N THR A 152 -6.88 -12.39 -0.08
CA THR A 152 -6.34 -13.58 0.59
C THR A 152 -5.58 -13.20 1.86
N LEU A 153 -6.07 -13.67 3.02
CA LEU A 153 -5.34 -13.56 4.28
C LEU A 153 -4.15 -14.51 4.27
N THR A 154 -2.97 -13.96 4.55
CA THR A 154 -1.72 -14.71 4.65
C THR A 154 -0.84 -14.07 5.71
N THR A 155 0.41 -14.51 5.78
CA THR A 155 1.43 -13.93 6.65
C THR A 155 2.65 -13.54 5.84
N GLN A 156 3.51 -12.72 6.39
CA GLN A 156 4.76 -12.34 5.75
C GLN A 156 5.81 -12.00 6.82
N PRO A 157 7.05 -12.49 6.70
CA PRO A 157 8.17 -11.95 7.47
C PRO A 157 8.63 -10.60 6.89
N ILE A 158 9.52 -9.93 7.61
CA ILE A 158 10.11 -8.65 7.18
C ILE A 158 10.78 -8.77 5.81
N SER A 159 10.63 -7.77 4.94
CA SER A 159 11.33 -7.66 3.65
C SER A 159 12.64 -6.90 3.82
N LEU A 160 13.56 -7.05 2.85
CA LEU A 160 14.84 -6.31 2.83
C LEU A 160 14.65 -4.79 2.79
N GLY A 161 13.58 -4.32 2.13
CA GLY A 161 13.30 -2.89 1.96
C GLY A 161 12.68 -2.21 3.18
N ASP A 162 12.28 -2.93 4.23
CA ASP A 162 11.78 -2.30 5.46
C ASP A 162 12.95 -1.76 6.29
N PHE A 163 12.87 -0.51 6.73
CA PHE A 163 13.96 0.14 7.49
C PHE A 163 14.38 -0.64 8.76
N ALA A 164 13.50 -1.46 9.33
CA ALA A 164 13.79 -2.24 10.52
C ALA A 164 14.46 -3.59 10.21
N PHE A 165 14.69 -3.93 8.94
CA PHE A 165 15.28 -5.20 8.53
C PHE A 165 16.68 -5.42 9.13
N ALA A 166 17.62 -4.55 8.77
CA ALA A 166 19.01 -4.64 9.20
C ALA A 166 19.15 -4.73 10.74
N PRO A 167 18.54 -3.84 11.54
CA PRO A 167 18.67 -3.92 13.00
C PRO A 167 18.02 -5.16 13.60
N LYS A 168 16.90 -5.65 13.05
CA LYS A 168 16.20 -6.84 13.60
C LYS A 168 16.86 -8.15 13.21
N ILE A 169 17.31 -8.27 11.96
CA ILE A 169 17.79 -9.54 11.40
C ILE A 169 19.32 -9.62 11.51
N LEU A 170 20.03 -8.58 11.13
CA LEU A 170 21.49 -8.56 11.01
C LEU A 170 22.17 -8.03 12.26
N GLY A 171 21.49 -7.13 12.99
CA GLY A 171 22.08 -6.44 14.14
C GLY A 171 23.01 -5.29 13.74
N THR A 172 22.87 -4.79 12.52
CA THR A 172 23.56 -3.61 11.96
C THR A 172 22.57 -2.45 11.80
N GLU A 173 23.07 -1.22 11.56
CA GLU A 173 22.20 -0.08 11.30
C GLU A 173 21.69 -0.09 9.85
N ASP A 174 22.58 -0.39 8.90
CA ASP A 174 22.25 -0.52 7.48
C ASP A 174 22.40 -1.98 6.99
N LEU A 175 21.70 -2.31 5.90
CA LEU A 175 21.79 -3.61 5.24
C LEU A 175 23.19 -3.85 4.68
N TYR A 176 23.77 -2.83 4.03
CA TYR A 176 25.07 -2.93 3.37
C TYR A 176 26.24 -2.92 4.35
N ASP A 177 26.05 -2.50 5.60
CA ASP A 177 27.06 -2.70 6.67
C ASP A 177 27.37 -4.18 6.93
N PHE A 178 26.46 -5.08 6.54
CA PHE A 178 26.63 -6.52 6.68
C PHE A 178 27.44 -7.13 5.52
N GLU A 179 27.61 -6.42 4.40
CA GLU A 179 28.36 -6.87 3.24
C GLU A 179 29.82 -7.21 3.60
N ASP A 180 30.41 -6.48 4.56
CA ASP A 180 31.78 -6.70 5.06
C ASP A 180 32.03 -8.13 5.60
N GLN A 181 30.98 -8.92 5.87
CA GLN A 181 31.11 -10.32 6.28
C GLN A 181 31.30 -11.29 5.11
N PHE A 182 31.18 -10.81 3.87
CA PHE A 182 31.26 -11.58 2.65
C PHE A 182 32.48 -11.17 1.83
N GLU A 183 33.02 -12.10 1.04
CA GLU A 183 34.10 -11.80 0.10
C GLU A 183 33.52 -11.57 -1.30
N GLY A 184 33.87 -10.47 -1.96
CA GLY A 184 33.83 -10.36 -3.43
C GLY A 184 32.50 -10.62 -4.14
N GLY A 185 31.39 -9.99 -3.72
CA GLY A 185 30.09 -10.08 -4.40
C GLY A 185 29.18 -11.20 -3.89
N ASP A 186 29.71 -12.11 -3.05
CA ASP A 186 28.94 -13.20 -2.46
C ASP A 186 27.75 -12.71 -1.61
N PHE A 187 27.75 -11.46 -1.12
CA PHE A 187 26.61 -10.92 -0.35
C PHE A 187 25.32 -10.82 -1.18
N GLU A 188 25.45 -10.44 -2.45
CA GLU A 188 24.31 -10.34 -3.36
C GLU A 188 23.73 -11.74 -3.63
N ASP A 189 24.58 -12.65 -4.13
CA ASP A 189 24.18 -13.99 -4.57
C ASP A 189 23.81 -14.93 -3.40
N ASP A 190 24.52 -14.86 -2.26
CA ASP A 190 24.28 -15.78 -1.13
C ASP A 190 23.23 -15.26 -0.15
N PHE A 191 22.98 -13.95 -0.07
CA PHE A 191 22.07 -13.37 0.91
C PHE A 191 20.94 -12.55 0.30
N ILE A 192 21.22 -11.53 -0.52
CA ILE A 192 20.21 -10.60 -1.03
C ILE A 192 19.24 -11.30 -1.99
N GLU A 193 19.74 -11.92 -3.07
CA GLU A 193 18.88 -12.60 -4.05
C GLU A 193 18.04 -13.72 -3.40
N PRO A 194 18.61 -14.65 -2.60
CA PRO A 194 17.82 -15.71 -1.98
C PRO A 194 16.78 -15.19 -0.99
N TYR A 195 17.08 -14.10 -0.28
CA TYR A 195 16.11 -13.48 0.63
C TYR A 195 15.00 -12.79 -0.17
N HIS A 196 15.34 -12.03 -1.19
CA HIS A 196 14.38 -11.33 -2.03
C HIS A 196 13.43 -12.29 -2.75
N GLU A 197 13.96 -13.32 -3.41
CA GLU A 197 13.16 -14.33 -4.13
C GLU A 197 12.17 -15.04 -3.21
N LEU A 198 12.57 -15.32 -1.96
CA LEU A 198 11.72 -16.03 -1.03
C LEU A 198 10.75 -15.11 -0.28
N LEU A 199 11.17 -13.90 0.10
CA LEU A 199 10.52 -13.06 1.11
C LEU A 199 10.20 -11.63 0.63
N SER A 200 10.07 -11.43 -0.69
CA SER A 200 9.70 -10.12 -1.24
C SER A 200 8.36 -9.58 -0.70
N ALA A 201 8.26 -8.25 -0.65
CA ALA A 201 7.05 -7.52 -0.31
C ALA A 201 6.32 -6.94 -1.54
N SER A 202 6.73 -7.29 -2.76
CA SER A 202 6.07 -6.83 -3.99
C SER A 202 4.60 -7.29 -4.08
N GLY A 203 3.84 -6.64 -4.95
CA GLY A 203 2.42 -6.84 -5.16
C GLY A 203 1.52 -6.04 -4.22
N HIS A 204 0.22 -6.11 -4.48
CA HIS A 204 -0.79 -5.30 -3.79
C HIS A 204 -1.22 -5.93 -2.45
N ARG A 205 -1.36 -5.11 -1.40
CA ARG A 205 -1.65 -5.62 -0.03
C ARG A 205 -2.27 -4.59 0.91
N LEU A 206 -2.91 -5.10 1.97
CA LEU A 206 -3.25 -4.37 3.19
C LEU A 206 -2.46 -4.95 4.37
N GLY A 207 -1.82 -4.08 5.15
CA GLY A 207 -0.95 -4.51 6.26
C GLY A 207 0.27 -5.32 5.81
N GLY A 208 1.03 -5.84 6.77
CA GLY A 208 2.30 -6.54 6.51
C GLY A 208 3.47 -5.56 6.37
N TYR A 209 4.47 -5.95 5.57
CA TYR A 209 5.66 -5.14 5.29
C TYR A 209 5.57 -4.47 3.92
N PRO A 210 6.07 -3.24 3.77
CA PRO A 210 6.08 -2.53 2.49
C PRO A 210 7.18 -3.01 1.56
N PHE A 211 6.98 -2.71 0.28
CA PHE A 211 7.98 -2.73 -0.77
C PHE A 211 8.25 -1.29 -1.24
N PHE A 212 9.47 -1.08 -1.71
CA PHE A 212 9.99 0.18 -2.24
C PHE A 212 10.96 -0.17 -3.37
N THR A 213 10.99 0.63 -4.43
CA THR A 213 12.06 0.54 -5.44
C THR A 213 13.28 1.35 -5.06
N GLN A 214 13.11 2.37 -4.21
CA GLN A 214 14.18 3.24 -3.72
C GLN A 214 14.48 2.99 -2.24
N THR A 215 13.89 3.76 -1.33
CA THR A 215 14.21 3.66 0.10
C THR A 215 12.99 3.96 0.96
N ASP A 216 12.86 3.22 2.05
CA ASP A 216 11.81 3.44 3.05
C ASP A 216 11.89 4.85 3.66
N PRO A 217 10.87 5.71 3.49
CA PRO A 217 10.89 7.07 4.03
C PRO A 217 10.98 7.10 5.56
N ARG A 218 10.64 6.00 6.24
CA ARG A 218 10.73 5.88 7.70
C ARG A 218 12.18 5.76 8.20
N GLN A 219 13.12 5.35 7.35
CA GLN A 219 14.53 5.21 7.72
C GLN A 219 15.12 6.53 8.23
N TYR A 220 14.78 7.65 7.58
CA TYR A 220 15.37 8.97 7.86
C TYR A 220 14.45 9.92 8.62
N ASN A 221 13.23 9.50 8.95
CA ASN A 221 12.25 10.32 9.65
C ASN A 221 11.75 9.62 10.92
N ALA A 222 12.37 9.97 12.05
CA ALA A 222 12.06 9.41 13.36
C ALA A 222 10.60 9.61 13.80
N ASN A 223 9.89 10.61 13.25
CA ASN A 223 8.50 10.89 13.64
C ASN A 223 7.48 9.91 13.03
N ILE A 224 7.91 9.08 12.07
CA ILE A 224 7.04 8.13 11.36
C ILE A 224 7.57 6.69 11.43
N GLN A 225 8.61 6.41 12.22
CA GLN A 225 9.18 5.06 12.35
C GLN A 225 8.22 4.03 12.94
N ASP A 226 7.21 4.47 13.69
CA ASP A 226 6.17 3.61 14.25
C ASP A 226 4.95 3.44 13.33
N TYR A 227 4.94 4.10 12.16
CA TYR A 227 3.88 3.94 11.17
C TYR A 227 3.96 2.56 10.51
N ILE A 228 2.79 1.95 10.34
CA ILE A 228 2.61 0.64 9.73
C ILE A 228 1.97 0.76 8.35
N LEU A 229 2.23 -0.21 7.48
CA LEU A 229 1.61 -0.25 6.16
C LEU A 229 0.09 -0.39 6.30
N LEU A 230 -0.65 0.53 5.69
CA LEU A 230 -2.11 0.49 5.59
C LEU A 230 -2.52 -0.18 4.28
N PHE A 231 -2.00 0.31 3.16
CA PHE A 231 -2.31 -0.12 1.80
C PHE A 231 -1.10 0.05 0.89
N GLN A 232 -0.87 -0.90 0.00
CA GLN A 232 0.12 -0.82 -1.07
C GLN A 232 -0.49 -1.24 -2.41
N LEU A 233 -0.22 -0.45 -3.46
CA LEU A 233 -0.52 -0.77 -4.84
C LEU A 233 0.78 -0.77 -5.64
N ASP A 234 1.22 -1.96 -6.03
CA ASP A 234 2.40 -2.13 -6.89
C ASP A 234 2.05 -1.91 -8.37
N SER A 235 3.06 -1.73 -9.22
CA SER A 235 2.88 -1.79 -10.68
C SER A 235 2.57 -3.22 -11.12
N GLU A 236 1.66 -3.39 -12.08
CA GLU A 236 1.24 -4.67 -12.64
C GLU A 236 0.89 -4.52 -14.13
N ASP A 237 1.91 -4.69 -15.00
CA ASP A 237 1.78 -4.52 -16.45
C ASP A 237 1.13 -5.70 -17.18
N ALA A 238 1.19 -6.91 -16.61
CA ALA A 238 0.84 -8.12 -17.36
C ALA A 238 -0.67 -8.21 -17.67
N GLU A 239 -1.52 -7.81 -16.73
CA GLU A 239 -2.97 -8.02 -16.82
C GLU A 239 -3.81 -6.78 -16.50
N ASN A 240 -3.30 -5.86 -15.67
CA ASN A 240 -4.12 -4.78 -15.11
C ASN A 240 -3.65 -3.36 -15.45
N GLU A 241 -2.65 -3.16 -16.31
CA GLU A 241 -2.19 -1.82 -16.75
C GLU A 241 -1.98 -0.81 -15.59
N ILE A 242 -1.45 -1.28 -14.46
CA ILE A 242 -1.11 -0.42 -13.33
C ILE A 242 0.38 -0.09 -13.42
N MET A 243 0.73 1.19 -13.48
CA MET A 243 2.11 1.64 -13.68
C MET A 243 2.41 2.91 -12.87
N TRP A 244 3.30 2.78 -11.90
CA TRP A 244 3.81 3.90 -11.10
C TRP A 244 5.16 4.36 -11.67
N GLY A 245 5.16 5.33 -12.58
CA GLY A 245 6.41 5.85 -13.15
C GLY A 245 7.17 4.75 -13.93
N ASP A 246 8.43 4.49 -13.56
CA ASP A 246 9.22 3.36 -14.12
C ASP A 246 9.10 2.12 -13.22
N SER A 247 7.97 1.42 -13.30
CA SER A 247 7.68 0.18 -12.56
C SER A 247 7.80 0.30 -11.02
N GLY A 248 7.22 1.36 -10.48
CA GLY A 248 7.23 1.69 -9.07
C GLY A 248 6.11 1.10 -8.22
N VAL A 249 5.93 1.67 -7.03
CA VAL A 249 4.91 1.26 -6.06
C VAL A 249 4.37 2.46 -5.26
N GLY A 250 3.06 2.47 -5.02
CA GLY A 250 2.41 3.41 -4.10
C GLY A 250 2.10 2.76 -2.76
N ASN A 251 2.42 3.45 -1.65
CA ASN A 251 2.18 2.99 -0.28
C ASN A 251 1.49 4.07 0.56
N PHE A 252 0.56 3.63 1.40
CA PHE A 252 -0.06 4.43 2.45
C PHE A 252 0.26 3.83 3.81
N PHE A 253 0.66 4.67 4.76
CA PHE A 253 1.00 4.25 6.12
C PHE A 253 0.17 4.99 7.16
N ILE A 254 -0.03 4.36 8.31
CA ILE A 254 -0.81 4.94 9.41
C ILE A 254 -0.17 4.61 10.76
N HIS A 255 -0.29 5.52 11.71
CA HIS A 255 0.10 5.25 13.09
C HIS A 255 -0.87 4.20 13.71
N PRO A 256 -0.37 3.18 14.44
CA PRO A 256 -1.21 2.11 15.00
C PRO A 256 -2.35 2.59 15.90
N GLU A 257 -2.13 3.65 16.69
CA GLU A 257 -3.16 4.22 17.56
C GLU A 257 -4.25 4.99 16.79
N ASP A 258 -3.90 5.56 15.64
CA ASP A 258 -4.85 6.29 14.80
C ASP A 258 -5.71 5.29 14.01
N LEU A 259 -5.11 4.17 13.54
CA LEU A 259 -5.86 3.05 12.97
C LEU A 259 -6.90 2.47 13.95
N LYS A 260 -6.52 2.22 15.20
CA LYS A 260 -7.45 1.73 16.24
C LYS A 260 -8.62 2.71 16.49
N LYS A 261 -8.36 4.01 16.37
CA LYS A 261 -9.36 5.08 16.52
C LYS A 261 -10.14 5.36 15.23
N ARG A 262 -9.77 4.72 14.11
CA ARG A 262 -10.33 4.97 12.77
C ARG A 262 -10.12 6.42 12.33
N ASP A 263 -9.01 7.03 12.76
CA ASP A 263 -8.59 8.38 12.39
C ASP A 263 -7.59 8.29 11.24
N PHE A 264 -8.06 8.57 10.01
CA PHE A 264 -7.24 8.52 8.80
C PHE A 264 -6.71 9.91 8.39
N SER A 265 -6.83 10.93 9.26
CA SER A 265 -6.40 12.29 8.94
C SER A 265 -4.89 12.46 8.82
N LYS A 266 -4.11 11.55 9.42
CA LYS A 266 -2.65 11.57 9.44
C LYS A 266 -2.01 10.42 8.66
N VAL A 267 -2.73 9.85 7.71
CA VAL A 267 -2.15 8.86 6.80
C VAL A 267 -0.98 9.50 6.06
N LEU A 268 0.13 8.77 5.98
CA LEU A 268 1.28 9.13 5.19
C LEU A 268 1.16 8.48 3.81
N TYR A 269 1.45 9.21 2.74
CA TYR A 269 1.46 8.71 1.38
C TYR A 269 2.86 8.81 0.76
N ASN A 270 3.32 7.71 0.19
CA ASN A 270 4.58 7.60 -0.54
C ASN A 270 4.34 6.89 -1.87
N TRP A 271 5.09 7.25 -2.90
CA TRP A 271 5.35 6.35 -4.01
C TRP A 271 6.80 6.56 -4.48
N ASP A 272 7.38 5.53 -5.06
CA ASP A 272 8.68 5.60 -5.74
C ASP A 272 8.67 4.70 -6.99
N CYS A 273 9.68 4.87 -7.84
CA CYS A 273 9.94 4.02 -9.02
C CYS A 273 11.45 3.83 -9.23
N TYR A 274 11.86 2.97 -10.15
CA TYR A 274 13.28 2.69 -10.44
C TYR A 274 14.01 3.89 -11.08
#